data_AF-A0A6J1VXK7-F1
#
_entry.id   AF-A0A6J1VXK7-F1
#
_cell.length_a   1.000
_cell.length_b   1.000
_cell.length_c   1.000
_cell.angle_alpha   90.00
_cell.angle_beta   90.00
_cell.angle_gamma   90.00
#
_symmetry.space_group_name_H-M   'P 1'
#
loop_
_entity.id
_entity.type
_entity.pdbx_description
1 polymer ?
#
loop_
_entity_poly.entity_id
_entity_poly.type
_entity_poly.pdbx_seq_one_letter_code
_entity_poly.pdbx_strand_id
1 'polypeptide(L)'
;SPPSVHSSALGSSNVVASENKYQVITDLSQFEPQDIVVTSYNYCIVIQAEKMAEDGIVSNTFTHKCQLPIDMDPLSVSCSLNDAGKLIITARRRQLSTSPLYRTEVTL
;
A
#
# COMPACT_ATOMS: atom_id res chain seq x y z
N SER A 1 40.13 10.03 10.09
CA SER A 1 39.06 9.49 9.24
C SER A 1 37.73 9.71 9.94
N PRO A 2 36.71 10.33 9.32
CA PRO A 2 35.39 10.41 9.95
C PRO A 2 34.67 9.06 9.84
N PRO A 3 33.75 8.75 10.76
CA PRO A 3 33.10 7.44 10.82
C PRO A 3 32.10 7.27 9.68
N SER A 4 32.05 6.05 9.14
CA SER A 4 31.08 5.62 8.14
C SER A 4 29.67 5.70 8.72
N VAL A 5 28.92 6.73 8.31
CA VAL A 5 27.48 6.79 8.53
C VAL A 5 26.82 5.72 7.65
N HIS A 6 26.53 4.56 8.24
CA HIS A 6 25.56 3.62 7.66
C HIS A 6 24.18 4.26 7.81
N SER A 7 23.77 5.03 6.80
CA SER A 7 22.36 5.34 6.60
C SER A 7 21.66 4.05 6.21
N SER A 8 21.15 3.31 7.20
CA SER A 8 20.12 2.29 7.00
C SER A 8 18.85 2.98 6.49
N ALA A 9 18.78 3.16 5.18
CA ALA A 9 17.58 3.65 4.49
C ALA A 9 16.52 2.54 4.43
N LEU A 10 16.03 2.10 5.59
CA LEU A 10 14.81 1.32 5.70
C LEU A 10 13.64 2.29 5.66
N GLY A 11 12.77 2.15 4.65
CA GLY A 11 11.49 2.87 4.60
C GLY A 11 11.29 3.87 3.46
N SER A 12 12.05 3.81 2.37
CA SER A 12 11.73 4.62 1.18
C SER A 12 10.49 4.07 0.49
N SER A 13 9.35 4.71 0.74
CA SER A 13 8.11 4.39 0.02
C SER A 13 8.06 5.18 -1.28
N ASN A 14 8.02 4.48 -2.41
CA ASN A 14 7.86 5.12 -3.72
C ASN A 14 6.38 5.13 -4.10
N VAL A 15 5.86 6.33 -4.39
CA VAL A 15 4.48 6.51 -4.86
C VAL A 15 4.50 6.63 -6.38
N VAL A 16 3.82 5.71 -7.07
CA VAL A 16 3.62 5.79 -8.52
C VAL A 16 2.13 6.03 -8.78
N ALA A 17 1.81 7.18 -9.35
CA ALA A 17 0.48 7.50 -9.84
C ALA A 17 0.46 7.39 -11.37
N SER A 18 -0.35 6.48 -11.90
CA SER A 18 -0.71 6.44 -13.32
C SER A 18 -2.18 6.87 -13.46
N GLU A 19 -2.65 7.19 -14.67
CA GLU A 19 -3.96 7.83 -14.91
C GLU A 19 -5.16 7.19 -14.15
N ASN A 20 -5.10 5.87 -13.90
CA ASN A 20 -6.16 5.11 -13.22
C ASN A 20 -5.73 4.37 -11.95
N LYS A 21 -4.48 4.52 -11.48
CA LYS A 21 -3.96 3.72 -10.36
C LYS A 21 -3.02 4.52 -9.47
N TYR A 22 -3.22 4.40 -8.16
CA TYR A 22 -2.30 4.82 -7.12
C TYR A 22 -1.54 3.60 -6.59
N GLN A 23 -0.23 3.71 -6.44
CA GLN A 23 0.61 2.62 -5.94
C GLN A 23 1.60 3.12 -4.88
N VAL A 24 1.70 2.38 -3.78
CA VAL A 24 2.72 2.55 -2.74
C VAL A 24 3.60 1.30 -2.74
N ILE A 25 4.91 1.48 -2.81
CA ILE A 25 5.88 0.38 -2.75
C ILE A 25 6.76 0.59 -1.53
N THR A 26 6.79 -0.38 -0.62
CA THR A 26 7.57 -0.34 0.62
C THR A 26 8.48 -1.56 0.72
N ASP A 27 9.75 -1.36 1.07
CA ASP A 27 10.69 -2.45 1.33
C ASP A 27 10.47 -3.02 2.74
N LEU A 28 10.06 -4.28 2.82
CA LEU A 28 9.84 -5.05 4.03
C LEU A 28 10.65 -6.37 4.01
N SER A 29 11.76 -6.41 3.28
CA SER A 29 12.61 -7.60 3.11
C SER A 29 13.17 -8.22 4.40
N GLN A 30 13.00 -7.55 5.55
CA GLN A 30 13.42 -8.05 6.87
C GLN A 30 12.32 -8.80 7.63
N PHE A 31 11.08 -8.77 7.12
CA PHE A 31 9.87 -9.32 7.75
C PHE A 31 9.30 -10.47 6.91
N GLU A 32 8.71 -11.46 7.59
CA GLU A 32 7.97 -12.53 6.92
C GLU A 32 6.54 -12.06 6.58
N PRO A 33 5.86 -12.66 5.58
CA PRO A 33 4.50 -12.27 5.20
C PRO A 33 3.51 -12.26 6.38
N GLN A 34 3.66 -13.20 7.32
CA GLN A 34 2.82 -13.35 8.50
C GLN A 34 3.05 -12.26 9.56
N ASP A 35 4.20 -11.58 9.52
CA ASP A 35 4.55 -10.50 10.44
C ASP A 35 3.95 -9.16 10.00
N ILE A 36 3.36 -9.09 8.80
CA ILE A 36 2.94 -7.86 8.14
C ILE A 36 1.42 -7.73 8.15
N VAL A 37 0.92 -6.60 8.63
CA VAL A 37 -0.50 -6.24 8.65
C VAL A 37 -0.70 -4.94 7.87
N VAL A 38 -1.62 -4.98 6.90
CA VAL A 38 -2.08 -3.81 6.15
C VAL A 38 -3.52 -3.52 6.52
N THR A 39 -3.76 -2.31 7.05
CA THR A 39 -5.10 -1.84 7.41
C THR A 39 -5.47 -0.64 6.54
N SER A 40 -6.66 -0.67 5.94
CA SER A 40 -7.24 0.45 5.19
C SER A 40 -8.52 0.92 5.87
N TYR A 41 -8.62 2.21 6.19
CA TYR A 41 -9.81 2.83 6.78
C TYR A 41 -9.83 4.33 6.46
N ASN A 42 -11.00 4.91 6.16
CA ASN A 42 -11.15 6.36 5.96
C ASN A 42 -10.05 7.00 5.09
N TYR A 43 -9.74 6.42 3.93
CA TYR A 43 -8.64 6.85 3.04
C TYR A 43 -7.24 6.78 3.64
N CYS A 44 -7.08 6.23 4.84
CA CYS A 44 -5.80 5.95 5.46
C CYS A 44 -5.37 4.51 5.19
N ILE A 45 -4.11 4.34 4.80
CA ILE A 45 -3.46 3.04 4.73
C ILE A 45 -2.40 3.02 5.84
N VAL A 46 -2.41 1.96 6.65
CA VAL A 46 -1.42 1.71 7.70
C VAL A 46 -0.79 0.36 7.44
N ILE A 47 0.53 0.34 7.35
CA ILE A 47 1.38 -0.84 7.23
C ILE A 47 2.08 -1.00 8.57
N GLN A 48 1.87 -2.13 9.24
CA GLN A 48 2.59 -2.50 10.46
C GLN A 48 3.31 -3.81 10.20
N ALA A 49 4.54 -3.92 10.68
CA ALA A 49 5.24 -5.20 10.71
C ALA A 49 5.98 -5.36 12.04
N GLU A 50 5.89 -6.54 12.64
CA GLU A 50 6.54 -6.85 13.92
C GLU A 50 7.18 -8.24 13.86
N LYS A 51 8.49 -8.29 14.07
CA LYS A 51 9.26 -9.53 14.03
C LYS A 51 9.68 -9.94 15.43
N MET A 52 9.34 -11.16 15.83
CA MET A 52 9.80 -11.75 17.08
C MET A 52 11.17 -12.41 16.91
N ALA A 53 12.03 -12.30 17.93
CA ALA A 53 13.20 -13.14 18.11
C ALA A 53 12.82 -14.52 18.66
N GLU A 54 13.77 -15.46 18.66
CA GLU A 54 13.57 -16.83 19.14
C GLU A 54 13.17 -16.90 20.62
N ASP A 55 13.55 -15.91 21.42
CA ASP A 55 13.20 -15.78 22.83
C ASP A 55 11.80 -15.16 23.07
N GLY A 56 11.08 -14.83 21.99
CA GLY A 56 9.75 -14.24 22.04
C GLY A 56 9.74 -12.72 22.24
N ILE A 57 10.89 -12.05 22.19
CA ILE A 57 11.00 -10.60 22.31
C ILE A 57 10.88 -9.95 20.92
N VAL A 58 10.25 -8.78 20.84
CA VAL A 58 10.19 -8.00 19.60
C VAL A 58 11.59 -7.57 19.18
N SER A 59 12.04 -8.09 18.03
CA SER A 59 13.36 -7.83 17.45
C SER A 59 13.39 -6.67 16.47
N ASN A 60 12.26 -6.42 15.79
CA ASN A 60 12.13 -5.35 14.82
C ASN A 60 10.67 -4.93 14.67
N THR A 61 10.45 -3.64 14.44
CA THR A 61 9.13 -3.04 14.20
C THR A 61 9.19 -2.07 13.05
N PHE A 62 8.18 -2.10 12.20
CA PHE A 62 7.96 -1.12 11.15
C PHE A 62 6.54 -0.58 11.23
N THR A 63 6.38 0.74 11.05
CA THR A 63 5.06 1.35 10.87
C THR A 63 5.16 2.42 9.80
N HIS A 64 4.31 2.32 8.78
CA HIS A 64 4.15 3.35 7.76
C HIS A 64 2.69 3.69 7.58
N LYS A 65 2.41 4.99 7.50
CA LYS A 65 1.07 5.52 7.33
C LYS A 65 1.07 6.43 6.11
N CYS A 66 0.14 6.18 5.20
CA CYS A 66 -0.08 7.05 4.05
C CYS A 66 -1.56 7.34 3.85
N GLN A 67 -1.84 8.45 3.17
CA GLN A 67 -3.18 8.87 2.81
C GLN A 67 -3.40 8.61 1.33
N LEU A 68 -4.47 7.91 1.04
CA LEU A 68 -4.95 7.71 -0.29
C LEU A 68 -5.51 9.04 -0.83
N PRO A 69 -5.19 9.45 -2.07
CA PRO A 69 -5.81 10.61 -2.69
C PRO A 69 -7.34 10.52 -2.71
N ILE A 70 -8.01 11.66 -2.60
CA ILE A 70 -9.48 11.71 -2.50
C ILE A 70 -10.17 11.13 -3.74
N ASP A 71 -9.54 11.18 -4.92
CA ASP A 71 -10.11 10.68 -6.17
C ASP A 71 -9.93 9.16 -6.37
N MET A 72 -9.29 8.47 -5.44
CA MET A 72 -9.18 7.00 -5.46
C MET A 72 -10.34 6.33 -4.71
N ASP A 73 -10.63 5.09 -5.09
CA ASP A 73 -11.64 4.25 -4.46
C ASP A 73 -11.02 3.49 -3.27
N PRO A 74 -11.38 3.82 -2.01
CA PRO A 74 -10.81 3.15 -0.83
C PRO A 74 -11.20 1.67 -0.74
N LEU A 75 -12.27 1.24 -1.42
CA LEU A 75 -12.71 -0.16 -1.47
C LEU A 75 -11.93 -0.98 -2.51
N SER A 76 -11.20 -0.31 -3.40
CA SER A 76 -10.37 -0.97 -4.41
C SER A 76 -8.95 -1.28 -3.93
N VAL A 77 -8.63 -0.97 -2.67
CA VAL A 77 -7.31 -1.21 -2.09
C VAL A 77 -6.99 -2.70 -2.09
N SER A 78 -5.85 -3.05 -2.65
CA SER A 78 -5.28 -4.39 -2.63
C SER A 78 -3.78 -4.34 -2.37
N CYS A 79 -3.20 -5.44 -1.93
CA CYS A 79 -1.76 -5.54 -1.71
C CYS A 79 -1.17 -6.89 -2.11
N SER A 80 0.10 -6.88 -2.46
CA SER A 80 0.90 -8.09 -2.71
C SER A 80 2.32 -7.89 -2.21
N LEU A 81 2.91 -8.90 -1.58
CA LEU A 81 4.33 -8.97 -1.26
C LEU A 81 5.02 -9.84 -2.30
N ASN A 82 6.13 -9.38 -2.88
CA ASN A 82 6.91 -10.15 -3.84
C ASN A 82 8.10 -10.87 -3.17
N ASP A 83 8.74 -11.77 -3.92
CA ASP A 83 9.89 -12.58 -3.45
C ASP A 83 11.11 -11.74 -3.02
N ALA A 84 11.17 -10.48 -3.45
CA ALA A 84 12.21 -9.53 -3.04
C ALA A 84 11.85 -8.76 -1.75
N GLY A 85 10.75 -9.12 -1.08
CA GLY A 85 10.30 -8.48 0.15
C GLY A 85 9.71 -7.09 -0.04
N LYS A 86 9.30 -6.71 -1.26
CA LYS A 86 8.64 -5.42 -1.51
C LYS A 86 7.13 -5.57 -1.45
N LEU A 87 6.52 -4.87 -0.49
CA LEU A 87 5.07 -4.75 -0.40
C LEU A 87 4.60 -3.70 -1.40
N ILE A 88 3.65 -4.10 -2.24
CA ILE A 88 3.03 -3.26 -3.26
C ILE A 88 1.57 -3.12 -2.89
N ILE A 89 1.14 -1.90 -2.55
CA ILE A 89 -0.26 -1.56 -2.29
C ILE A 89 -0.78 -0.78 -3.49
N THR A 90 -1.95 -1.15 -4.00
CA THR A 90 -2.59 -0.47 -5.12
C THR A 90 -4.02 -0.07 -4.80
N ALA A 91 -4.44 1.07 -5.33
CA ALA A 91 -5.82 1.52 -5.35
C ALA A 91 -6.16 2.04 -6.74
N ARG A 92 -7.40 1.84 -7.18
CA ARG A 92 -7.92 2.33 -8.46
C ARG A 92 -8.56 3.70 -8.27
N ARG A 93 -8.49 4.51 -9.31
CA ARG A 93 -9.22 5.77 -9.37
C ARG A 93 -10.73 5.50 -9.35
N ARG A 94 -11.50 6.32 -8.64
CA ARG A 94 -12.97 6.28 -8.71
C ARG A 94 -13.36 6.59 -10.15
N GLN A 95 -13.91 5.59 -10.83
CA GLN A 95 -14.66 5.81 -12.05
C GLN A 95 -15.94 6.52 -11.59
N LEU A 96 -16.04 7.83 -11.79
CA LEU A 96 -17.34 8.50 -11.77
C LEU A 96 -18.10 7.85 -12.92
N SER A 97 -18.93 6.86 -12.62
CA SER A 97 -19.74 6.17 -13.63
C SER A 97 -20.50 7.25 -14.38
N THR A 98 -20.18 7.46 -15.65
CA THR A 98 -21.11 8.08 -16.57
C THR A 98 -22.32 7.15 -16.56
N SER A 99 -23.41 7.57 -15.90
CA SER A 99 -24.67 6.85 -15.91
C SER A 99 -24.95 6.45 -17.36
N PRO A 100 -25.16 5.17 -17.70
CA PRO A 100 -25.48 4.86 -19.07
C PRO A 100 -26.82 5.52 -19.39
N LEU A 101 -26.83 6.43 -20.35
CA LEU A 101 -28.05 7.04 -20.88
C LEU A 101 -28.82 5.95 -21.63
N TYR A 102 -29.61 5.17 -20.90
CA TYR A 102 -30.53 4.22 -21.50
C TYR A 102 -31.76 4.99 -21.98
N ARG A 103 -31.87 5.19 -23.30
CA ARG A 103 -33.08 5.64 -23.97
C ARG A 103 -33.54 4.51 -24.89
N THR A 104 -34.76 4.01 -24.67
CA THR A 104 -35.43 3.09 -25.59
C THR A 104 -36.60 3.82 -26.22
N GLU A 105 -36.73 3.72 -27.54
CA GLU A 105 -37.90 4.17 -28.28
C GLU A 105 -38.40 2.97 -29.07
N VAL A 106 -39.69 2.67 -28.93
CA VAL A 106 -40.37 1.60 -29.67
C VAL A 106 -41.54 2.25 -30.40
N THR A 107 -41.56 2.12 -31.72
CA THR A 107 -42.68 2.54 -32.57
C THR A 107 -43.31 1.30 -33.18
N LEU A 108 -44.65 1.25 -33.18
CA LEU A 108 -45.45 0.16 -33.73
C LEU A 108 -45.43 0.14 -35.26
#